data_AF-A0A252E4R5-F1
#
_entry.id   AF-A0A252E4R5-F1
#
_cell.length_a   1.000
_cell.length_b   1.000
_cell.length_c   1.000
_cell.angle_alpha   90.00
_cell.angle_beta   90.00
_cell.angle_gamma   90.00
#
_symmetry.space_group_name_H-M   'P 1'
#
loop_
_entity.id
_entity.type
_entity.pdbx_description
1 polymer ?
#
loop_
_entity_poly.entity_id
_entity_poly.type
_entity_poly.pdbx_seq_one_letter_code
_entity_poly.pdbx_strand_id
1 'polypeptide(L)'
;MDLSVLALQAVNITLYVIDKTTGGALEKAGAEVLDFLRKRFQDKLKIERVKEEPKLLQAAIVSEAESDRRFQEDLERLVNRYQQLQNTSNVSQNTESGVNLNVNNNSGTVIGQQIGKQFFR
;
A
#
# COMPACT_ATOMS: atom_id res chain seq x y z
N MET A 1 -11.07 2.95 -3.15
CA MET A 1 -10.90 1.83 -2.21
C MET A 1 -12.05 1.85 -1.21
N ASP A 2 -12.49 0.71 -0.68
CA ASP A 2 -13.48 0.69 0.42
C ASP A 2 -12.88 1.36 1.68
N LEU A 3 -13.69 2.10 2.44
CA LEU A 3 -13.21 2.86 3.62
C LEU A 3 -12.63 1.96 4.71
N SER A 4 -13.26 0.82 4.97
CA SER A 4 -12.82 -0.13 5.98
C SER A 4 -11.49 -0.77 5.57
N VAL A 5 -11.35 -1.04 4.28
CA VAL A 5 -10.11 -1.55 3.66
C VAL A 5 -9.00 -0.50 3.71
N LEU A 6 -9.30 0.75 3.39
CA LEU A 6 -8.35 1.87 3.46
C LEU A 6 -7.84 2.07 4.90
N ALA A 7 -8.75 2.09 5.87
CA ALA A 7 -8.40 2.24 7.27
C ALA A 7 -7.54 1.07 7.78
N LEU A 8 -7.91 -0.17 7.44
CA LEU A 8 -7.13 -1.35 7.82
C LEU A 8 -5.71 -1.30 7.24
N GLN A 9 -5.57 -0.94 5.97
CA GLN A 9 -4.26 -0.83 5.33
C GLN A 9 -3.42 0.28 5.94
N ALA A 10 -4.00 1.45 6.18
CA ALA A 10 -3.30 2.57 6.82
C ALA A 10 -2.78 2.18 8.21
N VAL A 11 -3.57 1.47 9.02
CA VAL A 11 -3.13 0.95 10.33
C VAL A 11 -2.00 -0.06 10.18
N ASN A 12 -2.10 -1.01 9.24
CA ASN A 12 -1.05 -2.01 9.02
C ASN A 12 0.28 -1.38 8.58
N ILE A 13 0.23 -0.36 7.72
CA ILE A 13 1.42 0.41 7.30
C ILE A 13 2.02 1.14 8.50
N THR A 14 1.17 1.77 9.31
CA THR A 14 1.59 2.48 10.53
C THR A 14 2.31 1.54 11.49
N LEU A 15 1.73 0.37 11.75
CA LEU A 15 2.34 -0.67 12.58
C LEU A 15 3.68 -1.14 12.00
N TYR A 16 3.73 -1.41 10.69
CA TYR A 16 4.95 -1.82 10.00
C TYR A 16 6.09 -0.81 10.18
N VAL A 17 5.82 0.49 10.01
CA VAL A 17 6.85 1.52 10.11
C VAL A 17 7.31 1.78 11.54
N ILE A 18 6.44 1.68 12.53
CA ILE A 18 6.85 1.87 13.93
C ILE A 18 7.90 0.82 14.36
N ASP A 19 7.84 -0.38 13.78
CA ASP A 19 8.82 -1.45 14.06
C ASP A 19 10.06 -1.41 13.15
N LYS A 20 10.09 -0.54 12.14
CA LYS A 20 11.19 -0.46 11.18
C LYS A 20 12.08 0.76 11.42
N THR A 21 13.38 0.51 11.53
CA THR A 21 14.42 1.54 11.72
C THR A 21 15.15 1.92 10.43
N THR A 22 14.77 1.30 9.31
CA THR A 22 15.48 1.40 8.03
C THR A 22 14.95 2.54 7.16
N GLY A 23 15.84 3.22 6.43
CA GLY A 23 15.54 4.41 5.61
C GLY A 23 15.20 4.15 4.14
N GLY A 24 14.72 2.94 3.81
CA GLY A 24 14.38 2.56 2.44
C GLY A 24 13.17 3.31 1.87
N ALA A 25 12.94 3.19 0.56
CA ALA A 25 11.84 3.89 -0.11
C ALA A 25 10.45 3.47 0.43
N LEU A 26 10.29 2.19 0.77
CA LEU A 26 9.06 1.64 1.34
C LEU A 26 8.80 2.19 2.74
N GLU A 27 9.84 2.22 3.58
CA GLU A 27 9.78 2.74 4.94
C GLU A 27 9.53 4.25 4.97
N LYS A 28 10.11 5.00 4.03
CA LYS A 28 9.80 6.43 3.84
C LYS A 28 8.34 6.64 3.48
N ALA A 29 7.81 5.89 2.52
CA ALA A 29 6.41 6.00 2.14
C ALA A 29 5.46 5.63 3.30
N GLY A 30 5.83 4.62 4.10
CA GLY A 30 5.04 4.28 5.28
C GLY A 30 5.17 5.31 6.42
N ALA A 31 6.33 5.95 6.55
CA ALA A 31 6.54 7.05 7.49
C ALA A 31 5.71 8.28 7.10
N GLU A 32 5.50 8.53 5.81
CA GLU A 32 4.57 9.56 5.34
C GLU A 32 3.12 9.26 5.75
N VAL A 33 2.68 7.99 5.69
CA VAL A 33 1.37 7.57 6.22
C VAL A 33 1.28 7.80 7.73
N LEU A 34 2.29 7.37 8.48
CA LEU A 34 2.36 7.55 9.94
C LEU A 34 2.34 9.04 10.32
N ASP A 35 3.13 9.88 9.66
CA ASP A 35 3.20 11.33 9.93
C ASP A 35 1.88 12.03 9.60
N PHE A 36 1.25 11.67 8.48
CA PHE A 36 -0.05 12.20 8.08
C PHE A 36 -1.13 11.89 9.13
N LEU A 37 -1.21 10.63 9.58
CA LEU A 37 -2.15 10.22 10.63
C LEU A 37 -1.81 10.87 11.97
N ARG A 38 -0.52 10.95 12.31
CA ARG A 38 -0.06 11.59 13.55
C ARG A 38 -0.45 13.07 13.60
N LYS A 39 -0.27 13.81 12.51
CA LYS A 39 -0.69 15.21 12.43
C LYS A 39 -2.19 15.37 12.49
N ARG A 40 -2.95 14.50 11.82
CA ARG A 40 -4.42 14.59 11.82
C ARG A 40 -5.02 14.29 13.20
N PHE A 41 -4.46 13.31 13.90
CA PHE A 41 -5.00 12.82 15.17
C PHE A 41 -4.18 13.28 16.39
N GLN A 42 -3.26 14.22 16.24
CA GLN A 42 -2.33 14.65 17.31
C GLN A 42 -3.05 15.00 18.63
N ASP A 43 -4.18 15.70 18.54
CA ASP A 43 -4.98 16.12 19.69
C ASP A 43 -6.05 15.10 20.11
N LYS A 44 -6.34 14.11 19.25
CA LYS A 44 -7.46 13.17 19.43
C LYS A 44 -7.01 11.78 19.89
N LEU A 45 -5.83 11.32 19.46
CA LEU A 45 -5.40 9.94 19.61
C LEU A 45 -3.87 9.86 19.74
N LYS A 46 -3.42 9.17 20.79
CA LYS A 46 -1.99 8.86 20.95
C LYS A 46 -1.61 7.75 19.99
N ILE A 47 -1.13 8.12 18.80
CA ILE A 47 -0.67 7.19 17.76
C ILE A 47 0.43 6.24 18.28
N GLU A 48 1.17 6.62 19.32
CA GLU A 48 2.14 5.77 20.02
C GLU A 48 1.50 4.49 20.61
N ARG A 49 0.20 4.51 20.92
CA ARG A 49 -0.58 3.36 21.40
C ARG A 49 -1.19 2.52 20.29
N VAL A 50 -0.91 2.81 19.01
CA VAL A 50 -1.49 2.04 17.90
C VAL A 50 -1.12 0.55 17.98
N LYS A 51 0.01 0.22 18.60
CA LYS A 51 0.41 -1.18 18.87
C LYS A 51 -0.49 -1.88 19.88
N GLU A 52 -0.99 -1.14 20.87
CA GLU A 52 -1.85 -1.66 21.92
C GLU A 52 -3.32 -1.68 21.47
N GLU A 53 -3.73 -0.67 20.69
CA GLU A 53 -5.13 -0.45 20.33
C GLU A 53 -5.31 -0.12 18.83
N PRO A 54 -4.91 -1.02 17.90
CA PRO A 54 -4.97 -0.75 16.46
C PRO A 54 -6.40 -0.53 15.95
N LYS A 55 -7.39 -1.14 16.63
CA LYS A 55 -8.81 -0.98 16.32
C LYS A 55 -9.32 0.44 16.58
N LEU A 56 -8.78 1.12 17.59
CA LEU A 56 -9.16 2.52 17.88
C LEU A 56 -8.69 3.44 16.76
N LEU A 57 -7.45 3.26 16.28
CA LEU A 57 -6.96 4.03 15.14
C LEU A 57 -7.76 3.71 13.87
N GLN A 58 -8.09 2.43 13.63
CA GLN A 58 -8.90 2.05 12.48
C GLN A 58 -10.28 2.74 12.51
N ALA A 59 -10.98 2.71 13.64
CA ALA A 59 -12.29 3.35 13.80
C ALA A 59 -12.20 4.88 13.64
N ALA A 60 -11.15 5.51 14.17
CA ALA A 60 -10.93 6.94 14.01
C ALA A 60 -10.68 7.34 12.56
N ILE A 61 -9.91 6.54 11.82
CA ILE A 61 -9.68 6.75 10.38
C ILE A 61 -10.99 6.61 9.60
N VAL A 62 -11.81 5.60 9.88
CA VAL A 62 -13.11 5.43 9.23
C VAL A 62 -13.99 6.65 9.49
N SER A 63 -14.16 7.03 10.75
CA SER A 63 -15.03 8.15 11.14
C SER A 63 -14.57 9.49 10.54
N GLU A 64 -13.27 9.74 10.51
CA GLU A 64 -12.69 10.95 9.91
C GLU A 64 -12.82 10.93 8.38
N ALA A 65 -12.62 9.78 7.73
CA ALA A 65 -12.78 9.64 6.28
C ALA A 65 -14.23 9.75 5.81
N GLU A 66 -15.20 9.33 6.63
CA GLU A 66 -16.63 9.56 6.36
C GLU A 66 -16.99 11.06 6.43
N SER A 67 -16.32 11.80 7.30
CA SER A 67 -16.63 13.22 7.57
C SER A 67 -15.82 14.20 6.71
N ASP A 68 -14.59 13.83 6.34
CA ASP A 68 -13.65 14.63 5.57
C ASP A 68 -13.17 13.85 4.34
N ARG A 69 -13.81 14.13 3.21
CA ARG A 69 -13.46 13.53 1.92
C ARG A 69 -12.03 13.82 1.49
N ARG A 70 -11.49 14.99 1.83
CA ARG A 70 -10.11 15.35 1.46
C ARG A 70 -9.11 14.52 2.26
N PHE A 71 -9.39 14.30 3.54
CA PHE A 71 -8.62 13.35 4.35
C PHE A 71 -8.64 11.94 3.73
N GLN A 72 -9.80 11.46 3.30
CA GLN A 72 -9.92 10.16 2.62
C GLN A 72 -9.05 10.09 1.35
N GLU A 73 -9.17 11.08 0.47
CA GLU A 73 -8.45 11.13 -0.82
C GLU A 73 -6.93 11.22 -0.62
N ASP A 74 -6.47 12.05 0.31
CA ASP A 74 -5.05 12.18 0.64
C ASP A 74 -4.50 10.88 1.27
N LEU A 75 -5.28 10.24 2.17
CA LEU A 75 -4.89 8.96 2.76
C LEU A 75 -4.82 7.84 1.72
N GLU A 76 -5.81 7.75 0.83
CA GLU A 76 -5.82 6.77 -0.25
C GLU A 76 -4.62 6.92 -1.17
N ARG A 77 -4.23 8.17 -1.50
CA ARG A 77 -3.03 8.44 -2.30
C ARG A 77 -1.76 7.91 -1.63
N LEU A 78 -1.61 8.14 -0.33
CA LEU A 78 -0.44 7.69 0.44
C LEU A 78 -0.39 6.16 0.54
N VAL A 79 -1.52 5.51 0.84
CA VAL A 79 -1.63 4.05 0.90
C VAL A 79 -1.31 3.42 -0.46
N ASN A 80 -1.88 3.94 -1.55
CA ASN A 80 -1.61 3.44 -2.90
C ASN A 80 -0.12 3.55 -3.26
N ARG A 81 0.53 4.66 -2.92
CA ARG A 81 1.98 4.84 -3.15
C ARG A 81 2.81 3.82 -2.39
N TYR A 82 2.47 3.56 -1.13
CA TYR A 82 3.12 2.51 -0.34
C TYR A 82 2.95 1.13 -0.98
N GLN A 83 1.74 0.78 -1.40
CA GLN A 83 1.45 -0.51 -2.03
C GLN A 83 2.19 -0.69 -3.37
N GLN A 84 2.28 0.36 -4.18
CA GLN A 84 3.07 0.33 -5.41
C GLN A 84 4.53 0.01 -5.12
N LEU A 85 5.12 0.68 -4.13
CA LEU A 85 6.49 0.41 -3.71
C LEU A 85 6.66 -1.02 -3.18
N GLN A 86 5.73 -1.49 -2.34
CA GLN A 86 5.74 -2.85 -1.81
C GLN A 86 5.73 -3.89 -2.93
N ASN A 87 4.88 -3.70 -3.95
CA ASN A 87 4.80 -4.59 -5.10
C ASN A 87 6.08 -4.55 -5.95
N THR A 88 6.69 -3.37 -6.14
CA THR A 88 7.97 -3.27 -6.88
C THR A 88 9.14 -3.88 -6.12
N SER A 89 9.19 -3.75 -4.79
CA SER A 89 10.21 -4.40 -3.96
C SER A 89 10.11 -5.92 -3.99
N ASN A 90 8.89 -6.48 -4.09
CA ASN A 90 8.68 -7.91 -4.25
C ASN A 90 9.00 -8.44 -5.66
N VAL A 91 8.89 -7.59 -6.70
CA VAL A 91 9.21 -7.96 -8.09
C VAL A 91 10.72 -7.85 -8.38
N SER A 92 11.43 -6.97 -7.68
CA SER A 92 12.86 -6.69 -7.93
C SER A 92 13.82 -7.80 -7.46
N GLN A 93 13.33 -8.90 -6.88
CA GLN A 93 14.15 -10.06 -6.50
C GLN A 93 14.10 -11.22 -7.50
N ASN A 94 13.44 -11.06 -8.65
CA ASN A 94 13.33 -12.14 -9.66
C ASN A 94 13.63 -11.69 -11.09
N THR A 95 14.54 -10.73 -11.27
CA THR A 95 15.11 -10.39 -12.58
C THR A 95 16.61 -10.61 -12.62
N GLU A 96 17.03 -11.85 -12.33
CA GLU A 96 18.25 -12.44 -12.89
C GLU A 96 17.90 -13.69 -13.72
N SER A 97 16.88 -13.57 -14.57
CA SER A 97 16.72 -14.36 -15.81
C SER A 97 15.46 -13.92 -16.56
N GLY A 98 15.67 -13.03 -17.52
CA GLY A 98 14.85 -12.74 -18.69
C GLY A 98 13.40 -13.24 -18.75
N VAL A 99 12.48 -12.64 -17.99
CA VAL A 99 11.05 -12.67 -18.33
C VAL A 99 10.41 -11.30 -18.11
N ASN A 100 9.92 -10.73 -19.21
CA ASN A 100 9.15 -9.49 -19.24
C ASN A 100 7.74 -9.74 -18.69
N LEU A 101 7.49 -9.37 -17.43
CA LEU A 101 6.15 -9.43 -16.85
C LEU A 101 5.43 -8.11 -17.11
N ASN A 102 4.74 -8.08 -18.25
CA ASN A 102 3.74 -7.08 -18.60
C ASN A 102 2.60 -7.09 -17.56
N VAL A 103 2.43 -6.00 -16.84
CA VAL A 103 1.34 -5.80 -15.87
C VAL A 103 0.09 -5.39 -16.66
N ASN A 104 -0.72 -6.37 -17.10
CA ASN A 104 -1.99 -6.08 -17.75
C ASN A 104 -3.14 -6.23 -16.75
N ASN A 105 -3.59 -5.10 -16.20
CA ASN A 105 -4.88 -5.00 -15.53
C ASN A 105 -5.85 -4.25 -16.48
N ASN A 106 -6.26 -4.90 -17.56
CA ASN A 106 -7.45 -4.50 -18.30
C ASN A 106 -8.09 -5.71 -19.01
N SER A 107 -9.38 -5.94 -18.74
CA SER A 107 -10.23 -6.92 -19.39
C SER A 107 -10.32 -6.67 -20.89
N GLY A 108 -10.00 -7.69 -21.70
CA GLY A 108 -10.24 -7.68 -23.14
C GLY A 108 -9.28 -8.60 -23.90
N THR A 109 -9.77 -9.79 -24.24
CA THR A 109 -9.29 -10.71 -25.31
C THR A 109 -7.79 -10.85 -25.49
N VAL A 110 -7.22 -11.94 -24.95
CA VAL A 110 -5.96 -12.52 -25.43
C VAL A 110 -6.26 -13.78 -26.23
N ILE A 111 -6.55 -13.60 -27.52
CA ILE A 111 -6.31 -14.63 -28.54
C ILE A 111 -4.88 -14.41 -29.01
N GLY A 112 -4.02 -15.40 -28.80
CA GLY A 112 -2.62 -15.32 -29.21
C GLY A 112 -1.76 -16.43 -28.65
N GLN A 113 -2.29 -17.65 -28.62
CA GLN A 113 -1.49 -18.86 -28.43
C GLN A 113 -0.67 -19.07 -29.71
N GLN A 114 0.64 -18.86 -29.66
CA GLN A 114 1.54 -19.50 -30.62
C GLN A 114 2.86 -19.85 -29.95
N ILE A 115 2.85 -21.03 -29.33
CA ILE A 115 4.04 -21.84 -29.08
C ILE A 115 4.55 -22.23 -30.47
N GLY A 116 5.56 -21.54 -30.97
CA GLY A 116 6.30 -21.94 -32.16
C GLY A 116 7.17 -23.17 -31.85
N LYS A 117 6.56 -24.35 -31.80
CA LYS A 117 7.28 -25.59 -32.13
C LYS A 117 7.46 -25.60 -33.65
N GLN A 118 8.69 -25.63 -34.14
CA GLN A 118 8.98 -26.26 -35.43
C GLN A 118 10.43 -26.77 -35.46
N PHE A 119 10.54 -28.09 -35.54
CA PHE A 119 11.72 -28.85 -35.93
C PHE A 119 12.09 -28.57 -37.42
N PHE A 120 13.14 -29.24 -37.90
CA PHE A 120 13.76 -29.25 -39.25
C PHE A 120 14.90 -28.22 -39.39
N ARG A 121 16.15 -28.58 -39.73
CA ARG A 121 16.73 -29.81 -40.26
C ARG A 121 18.23 -29.83 -39.95
#